data_AF-A0A1R2B114-F1
#
_entry.id   AF-A0A1R2B114-F1
#
_cell.length_a   1.000
_cell.length_b   1.000
_cell.length_c   1.000
_cell.angle_alpha   90.00
_cell.angle_beta   90.00
_cell.angle_gamma   90.00
#
_symmetry.space_group_name_H-M   'P 1'
#
loop_
_entity.id
_entity.type
_entity.pdbx_description
1 polymer ?
#
loop_
_entity_poly.entity_id
_entity_poly.type
_entity_poly.pdbx_seq_one_letter_code
_entity_poly.pdbx_strand_id
1 'polypeptide(L)'
;MEKKRGKIDTGLGVKAKDQRPIKDKQFQNKCAKNIIKYLILNNYTHPISLSICLAGDTSLFRDVTDFLLKKLDPFLGFNSEKELQDLLKSLGYPYPLHSQYFSGATNYWPYLLATMDWLVKLLKGFEKSKDFDICDEYFFTAYDAFMTSKPVEPIREKFNKELDVWIDKNKKNCEEVRKQIKSLKEIKRELKKDKISIVNADLIKVEQELKTQLGQFYEIEERCKIFEAKYSDFQNLIEKYLPQGIPTAEAIQVMWEDYLIAESDTPSVIKKTEEIIEKNRKMQQFVDGDEEATADYKRDLIEMQEEIEDIFRENEHLQEEIKNVEETLHSFRLKIELIKFFEKEAEKSEEKIEENNKVE
;
A
#
# COMPACT_ATOMS: atom_id res chain seq x y z
N MET A 1 43.46 -10.06 28.76
CA MET A 1 42.68 -9.29 27.76
C MET A 1 42.21 -10.26 26.69
N GLU A 2 41.09 -10.94 26.93
CA GLU A 2 40.54 -11.95 26.01
C GLU A 2 39.61 -11.30 24.98
N LYS A 3 39.95 -11.51 23.70
CA LYS A 3 39.15 -11.10 22.54
C LYS A 3 37.87 -11.94 22.48
N LYS A 4 36.71 -11.31 22.69
CA LYS A 4 35.40 -11.93 22.44
C LYS A 4 35.24 -12.20 20.94
N ARG A 5 35.13 -13.49 20.59
CA ARG A 5 34.77 -13.98 19.25
C ARG A 5 33.34 -13.53 18.91
N GLY A 6 33.18 -12.91 17.75
CA GLY A 6 31.88 -12.49 17.22
C GLY A 6 30.97 -13.68 16.97
N LYS A 7 29.74 -13.62 17.49
CA LYS A 7 28.66 -14.55 17.13
C LYS A 7 28.25 -14.27 15.69
N ILE A 8 28.16 -15.33 14.90
CA ILE A 8 27.60 -15.33 13.55
C ILE A 8 26.08 -15.19 13.70
N ASP A 9 25.54 -14.11 13.16
CA ASP A 9 24.12 -13.78 13.17
C ASP A 9 23.41 -14.66 12.14
N THR A 10 22.75 -15.72 12.61
CA THR A 10 21.82 -16.50 11.81
C THR A 10 20.47 -15.80 11.92
N GLY A 11 20.05 -15.11 10.86
CA GLY A 11 18.89 -14.21 10.81
C GLY A 11 17.50 -14.83 11.02
N LEU A 12 17.30 -15.57 12.11
CA LEU A 12 16.04 -16.18 12.54
C LEU A 12 15.61 -15.70 13.95
N GLY A 13 16.11 -14.55 14.41
CA GLY A 13 16.00 -14.14 15.82
C GLY A 13 15.60 -12.70 16.11
N VAL A 14 15.12 -11.92 15.14
CA VAL A 14 14.47 -10.64 15.47
C VAL A 14 13.04 -10.97 15.87
N LYS A 15 12.65 -10.66 17.12
CA LYS A 15 11.24 -10.64 17.54
C LYS A 15 10.51 -9.62 16.66
N ALA A 16 10.06 -10.05 15.49
CA ALA A 16 9.45 -9.20 14.49
C ALA A 16 8.16 -8.65 15.07
N LYS A 17 8.16 -7.35 15.38
CA LYS A 17 6.94 -6.61 15.69
C LYS A 17 5.97 -6.82 14.53
N ASP A 18 4.72 -7.15 14.84
CA ASP A 18 3.69 -7.33 13.82
C ASP A 18 3.60 -6.09 12.94
N GLN A 19 3.92 -6.24 11.65
CA GLN A 19 3.96 -5.15 10.67
C GLN A 19 2.59 -4.89 10.04
N ARG A 20 1.62 -5.77 10.28
CA ARG A 20 0.26 -5.60 9.76
C ARG A 20 -0.38 -4.38 10.41
N PRO A 21 -1.21 -3.62 9.68
CA PRO A 21 -1.95 -2.48 10.23
C PRO A 21 -3.14 -2.97 11.07
N ILE A 22 -2.88 -3.76 12.12
CA ILE A 22 -3.89 -4.44 12.96
C ILE A 22 -4.92 -3.46 13.55
N LYS A 23 -4.49 -2.24 13.87
CA LYS A 23 -5.36 -1.21 14.46
C LYS A 23 -6.19 -0.45 13.41
N ASP A 24 -5.85 -0.57 12.13
CA ASP A 24 -6.56 0.12 11.07
C ASP A 24 -7.93 -0.52 10.81
N LYS A 25 -8.96 0.33 10.69
CA LYS A 25 -10.35 -0.12 10.54
C LYS A 25 -10.63 -0.67 9.15
N GLN A 26 -9.97 -0.16 8.11
CA GLN A 26 -10.14 -0.69 6.76
C GLN A 26 -9.51 -2.08 6.65
N PHE A 27 -8.33 -2.28 7.25
CA PHE A 27 -7.68 -3.58 7.37
C PHE A 27 -8.55 -4.60 8.11
N GLN A 28 -9.10 -4.23 9.28
CA GLN A 28 -10.03 -5.10 10.03
C GLN A 28 -11.24 -5.51 9.17
N ASN A 29 -11.83 -4.56 8.44
CA ASN A 29 -12.93 -4.84 7.52
C ASN A 29 -12.51 -5.78 6.37
N LYS A 30 -11.31 -5.61 5.80
CA LYS A 30 -10.77 -6.48 4.75
C LYS A 30 -10.60 -7.92 5.27
N CYS A 31 -10.02 -8.09 6.46
CA CYS A 31 -9.89 -9.39 7.12
C CYS A 31 -11.25 -10.04 7.35
N ALA A 32 -12.20 -9.33 7.96
CA ALA A 32 -13.54 -9.85 8.25
C ALA A 32 -14.26 -10.29 6.97
N LYS A 33 -14.25 -9.47 5.90
CA LYS A 33 -14.83 -9.82 4.60
C LYS A 33 -14.19 -11.07 4.00
N ASN A 34 -12.87 -11.19 4.07
CA ASN A 34 -12.16 -12.35 3.54
C ASN A 34 -12.54 -13.65 4.28
N ILE A 35 -12.61 -13.59 5.62
CA ILE A 35 -13.05 -14.72 6.46
C ILE A 35 -14.48 -15.11 6.12
N ILE A 36 -15.41 -14.15 6.12
CA ILE A 36 -16.83 -14.40 5.80
C ILE A 36 -16.97 -15.03 4.42
N LYS A 37 -16.29 -14.48 3.41
CA LYS A 37 -16.33 -15.02 2.04
C LYS A 37 -15.88 -16.48 2.02
N TYR A 38 -14.81 -16.82 2.72
CA TYR A 38 -14.31 -18.19 2.77
C TYR A 38 -15.27 -19.13 3.50
N LEU A 39 -15.80 -18.72 4.66
CA LEU A 39 -16.75 -19.51 5.45
C LEU A 39 -18.02 -19.83 4.68
N ILE A 40 -18.59 -18.85 3.98
CA ILE A 40 -19.78 -19.03 3.14
C ILE A 40 -19.51 -20.02 2.01
N LEU A 41 -18.39 -19.86 1.29
CA LEU A 41 -18.01 -20.75 0.19
C LEU A 41 -17.76 -22.19 0.64
N ASN A 42 -17.41 -22.39 1.92
CA ASN A 42 -17.06 -23.69 2.48
C ASN A 42 -18.17 -24.33 3.33
N ASN A 43 -19.41 -23.82 3.23
CA ASN A 43 -20.60 -24.31 3.95
C ASN A 43 -20.47 -24.26 5.48
N TYR A 44 -19.95 -23.16 6.02
CA TYR A 44 -20.02 -22.90 7.46
C TYR A 44 -21.49 -22.80 7.91
N THR A 45 -21.84 -23.56 8.94
CA THR A 45 -23.24 -23.78 9.35
C THR A 45 -23.79 -22.74 10.31
N HIS A 46 -22.92 -21.98 10.98
CA HIS A 46 -23.34 -20.98 11.96
C HIS A 46 -23.56 -19.60 11.30
N PRO A 47 -24.50 -18.78 11.82
CA PRO A 47 -24.75 -17.45 11.29
C PRO A 47 -23.49 -16.58 11.35
N ILE A 48 -23.08 -16.03 10.20
CA ILE A 48 -21.93 -15.16 10.10
C ILE A 48 -22.27 -13.90 9.31
N SER A 49 -21.83 -12.75 9.82
CA SER A 49 -22.00 -11.45 9.16
C SER A 49 -20.85 -10.51 9.51
N LEU A 50 -20.73 -9.39 8.80
CA LEU A 50 -19.67 -8.41 9.03
C LEU A 50 -19.74 -7.82 10.44
N SER A 51 -20.93 -7.55 10.96
CA SER A 51 -21.12 -7.04 12.32
C SER A 51 -20.71 -8.08 13.37
N ILE A 52 -21.09 -9.35 13.18
CA ILE A 52 -20.72 -10.46 14.07
C ILE A 52 -19.19 -10.65 14.10
N CYS A 53 -18.53 -10.67 12.94
CA CYS A 53 -17.06 -10.80 12.87
C CYS A 53 -16.30 -9.62 13.50
N LEU A 54 -16.85 -8.41 13.51
CA LEU A 54 -16.18 -7.23 14.05
C LEU A 54 -16.46 -6.98 15.54
N ALA A 55 -17.57 -7.50 16.07
CA ALA A 55 -18.00 -7.28 17.45
C ALA A 55 -17.01 -7.85 18.49
N GLY A 56 -16.32 -8.93 18.14
CA GLY A 56 -15.30 -9.54 18.97
C GLY A 56 -15.85 -10.46 20.04
N ASP A 57 -16.08 -11.71 19.65
CA ASP A 57 -16.59 -12.77 20.49
C ASP A 57 -15.60 -13.94 20.49
N THR A 58 -15.15 -14.35 21.67
CA THR A 58 -14.20 -15.45 21.85
C THR A 58 -14.79 -16.80 21.47
N SER A 59 -16.10 -16.98 21.63
CA SER A 59 -16.80 -18.19 21.18
C SER A 59 -16.79 -18.28 19.65
N LEU A 60 -17.13 -17.18 18.97
CA LEU A 60 -17.03 -17.06 17.52
C LEU A 60 -15.61 -17.36 17.02
N PHE A 61 -14.59 -16.77 17.66
CA PHE A 61 -13.20 -17.04 17.29
C PHE A 61 -12.88 -18.53 17.40
N ARG A 62 -13.31 -19.19 18.48
CA ARG A 62 -13.07 -20.62 18.68
C ARG A 62 -13.74 -21.45 17.60
N ASP A 63 -15.03 -21.21 17.35
CA ASP A 63 -15.83 -21.98 16.39
C ASP A 63 -15.33 -21.79 14.95
N VAL A 64 -14.99 -20.56 14.57
CA VAL A 64 -14.42 -20.26 13.26
C VAL A 64 -13.03 -20.88 13.12
N THR A 65 -12.17 -20.76 14.14
CA THR A 65 -10.81 -21.31 14.08
C THR A 65 -10.84 -22.83 14.03
N ASP A 66 -11.67 -23.49 14.83
CA ASP A 66 -11.86 -24.94 14.81
C ASP A 66 -12.37 -25.43 13.44
N PHE A 67 -13.33 -24.73 12.85
CA PHE A 67 -13.79 -25.01 11.49
C PHE A 67 -12.66 -24.89 10.46
N LEU A 68 -11.87 -23.82 10.51
CA LEU A 68 -10.75 -23.61 9.58
C LEU A 68 -9.67 -24.68 9.76
N LEU A 69 -9.33 -25.07 10.99
CA LEU A 69 -8.38 -26.14 11.26
C LEU A 69 -8.88 -27.49 10.74
N LYS A 70 -10.18 -27.78 10.89
CA LYS A 70 -10.80 -28.99 10.31
C LYS A 70 -10.81 -29.03 8.78
N LYS A 71 -10.70 -27.88 8.13
CA LYS A 71 -10.50 -27.81 6.67
C LYS A 71 -9.07 -28.14 6.25
N LEU A 72 -8.08 -27.94 7.14
CA LEU A 72 -6.72 -28.40 6.91
C LEU A 72 -6.61 -29.91 7.12
N ASP A 73 -7.19 -30.41 8.21
CA ASP A 73 -7.21 -31.83 8.56
C ASP A 73 -8.45 -32.11 9.43
N PRO A 74 -9.33 -33.05 9.06
CA PRO A 74 -10.55 -33.38 9.82
C PRO A 74 -10.32 -33.76 11.29
N PHE A 75 -9.12 -34.24 11.63
CA PHE A 75 -8.77 -34.65 13.00
C PHE A 75 -8.09 -33.54 13.81
N LEU A 76 -7.77 -32.41 13.18
CA LEU A 76 -7.18 -31.27 13.84
C LEU A 76 -8.21 -30.55 14.71
N GLY A 77 -7.88 -30.31 15.97
CA GLY A 77 -8.69 -29.57 16.91
C GLY A 77 -7.84 -29.04 18.05
N PHE A 78 -8.44 -28.25 18.94
CA PHE A 78 -7.76 -27.75 20.13
C PHE A 78 -8.71 -27.63 21.32
N ASN A 79 -8.20 -28.01 22.49
CA ASN A 79 -8.91 -27.99 23.76
C ASN A 79 -8.46 -26.83 24.66
N SER A 80 -7.29 -26.24 24.40
CA SER A 80 -6.76 -25.12 25.18
C SER A 80 -6.11 -24.04 24.34
N GLU A 81 -6.02 -22.81 24.88
CA GLU A 81 -5.33 -21.70 24.22
C GLU A 81 -3.86 -21.99 23.94
N LYS A 82 -3.21 -22.73 24.84
CA LYS A 82 -1.80 -23.11 24.71
C LYS A 82 -1.61 -24.08 23.54
N GLU A 83 -2.48 -25.08 23.44
CA GLU A 83 -2.50 -26.03 22.33
C GLU A 83 -2.71 -25.30 21.00
N LEU A 84 -3.65 -24.35 20.93
CA LEU A 84 -3.84 -23.52 19.75
C LEU A 84 -2.59 -22.70 19.39
N GLN A 85 -1.90 -22.10 20.37
CA GLN A 85 -0.67 -21.36 20.13
C GLN A 85 0.45 -22.25 19.58
N ASP A 86 0.62 -23.45 20.14
CA ASP A 86 1.64 -24.39 19.70
C ASP A 86 1.28 -24.96 18.31
N LEU A 87 0.00 -25.22 18.05
CA LEU A 87 -0.50 -25.61 16.74
C LEU A 87 -0.24 -24.53 15.69
N LEU A 88 -0.55 -23.26 15.98
CA LEU A 88 -0.28 -22.15 15.07
C LEU A 88 1.21 -21.93 14.83
N LYS A 89 2.08 -22.17 15.83
CA LYS A 89 3.54 -22.13 15.65
C LYS A 89 4.03 -23.28 14.78
N SER A 90 3.49 -24.48 14.95
CA SER A 90 3.75 -25.60 14.03
C SER A 90 3.33 -25.18 12.63
N LEU A 91 2.11 -24.63 12.49
CA LEU A 91 1.62 -23.96 11.29
C LEU A 91 2.37 -22.67 10.92
N GLY A 92 3.49 -22.36 11.57
CA GLY A 92 4.42 -21.26 11.30
C GLY A 92 3.78 -19.93 11.05
N TYR A 93 2.70 -19.72 11.79
CA TYR A 93 2.21 -18.39 12.03
C TYR A 93 3.37 -17.51 12.54
N PRO A 94 3.72 -16.42 11.83
CA PRO A 94 4.96 -15.69 12.09
C PRO A 94 4.90 -14.76 13.31
N TYR A 95 3.72 -14.59 13.92
CA TYR A 95 3.51 -13.65 15.02
C TYR A 95 3.13 -14.39 16.31
N PRO A 96 3.73 -14.06 17.47
CA PRO A 96 3.35 -14.71 18.72
C PRO A 96 1.94 -14.27 19.15
N LEU A 97 1.09 -15.25 19.52
CA LEU A 97 -0.16 -15.01 20.22
C LEU A 97 0.07 -15.10 21.72
N HIS A 98 -0.33 -14.06 22.44
CA HIS A 98 -0.25 -14.02 23.89
C HIS A 98 -1.59 -14.46 24.51
N SER A 99 -1.56 -15.10 25.68
CA SER A 99 -2.77 -15.55 26.40
C SER A 99 -3.78 -14.41 26.65
N GLN A 100 -3.29 -13.18 26.82
CA GLN A 100 -4.12 -11.98 26.97
C GLN A 100 -5.08 -11.76 25.80
N TYR A 101 -4.77 -12.26 24.60
CA TYR A 101 -5.61 -12.03 23.42
C TYR A 101 -6.93 -12.78 23.49
N PHE A 102 -6.97 -13.91 24.21
CA PHE A 102 -8.17 -14.73 24.40
C PHE A 102 -9.10 -14.22 25.49
N SER A 103 -8.75 -13.11 26.16
CA SER A 103 -9.59 -12.46 27.18
C SER A 103 -10.87 -11.83 26.63
N GLY A 104 -11.04 -11.74 25.31
CA GLY A 104 -12.20 -11.11 24.66
C GLY A 104 -12.21 -9.59 24.73
N ALA A 105 -11.14 -8.96 25.22
CA ALA A 105 -11.07 -7.50 25.26
C ALA A 105 -10.98 -6.91 23.84
N THR A 106 -11.72 -5.81 23.61
CA THR A 106 -11.91 -5.18 22.29
C THR A 106 -10.60 -4.72 21.65
N ASN A 107 -9.58 -4.43 22.46
CA ASN A 107 -8.24 -4.04 22.01
C ASN A 107 -7.42 -5.23 21.44
N TYR A 108 -7.75 -6.46 21.82
CA TYR A 108 -7.04 -7.66 21.36
C TYR A 108 -7.77 -8.40 20.24
N TRP A 109 -9.08 -8.19 20.07
CA TRP A 109 -9.86 -8.78 18.97
C TRP A 109 -9.22 -8.61 17.59
N PRO A 110 -8.69 -7.42 17.20
CA PRO A 110 -8.09 -7.24 15.89
C PRO A 110 -6.90 -8.19 15.62
N TYR A 111 -6.19 -8.64 16.65
CA TYR A 111 -5.11 -9.61 16.51
C TYR A 111 -5.65 -11.01 16.20
N LEU A 112 -6.71 -11.44 16.91
CA LEU A 112 -7.39 -12.72 16.65
C LEU A 112 -8.02 -12.74 15.27
N LEU A 113 -8.64 -11.64 14.85
CA LEU A 113 -9.20 -11.46 13.51
C LEU A 113 -8.12 -11.61 12.42
N ALA A 114 -6.95 -11.00 12.62
CA ALA A 114 -5.83 -11.12 11.69
C ALA A 114 -5.21 -12.53 11.67
N THR A 115 -5.32 -13.29 12.76
CA THR A 115 -4.93 -14.72 12.79
C THR A 115 -5.90 -15.56 11.97
N MET A 116 -7.21 -15.39 12.14
CA MET A 116 -8.22 -16.11 11.33
C MET A 116 -8.07 -15.78 9.84
N ASP A 117 -7.83 -14.51 9.48
CA ASP A 117 -7.57 -14.11 8.09
C ASP A 117 -6.31 -14.75 7.50
N TRP A 118 -5.27 -14.93 8.32
CA TRP A 118 -4.06 -15.65 7.91
C TRP A 118 -4.33 -17.13 7.69
N LEU A 119 -5.09 -17.81 8.57
CA LEU A 119 -5.50 -19.22 8.36
C LEU A 119 -6.30 -19.41 7.08
N VAL A 120 -7.22 -18.48 6.77
CA VAL A 120 -8.01 -18.50 5.53
C VAL A 120 -7.11 -18.38 4.30
N LYS A 121 -6.10 -17.50 4.35
CA LYS A 121 -5.17 -17.35 3.22
C LYS A 121 -4.30 -18.60 3.07
N LEU A 122 -3.81 -19.15 4.19
CA LEU A 122 -3.10 -20.43 4.21
C LEU A 122 -3.90 -21.53 3.50
N LEU A 123 -5.15 -21.70 3.87
CA LEU A 123 -6.08 -22.65 3.24
C LEU A 123 -6.28 -22.40 1.74
N LYS A 124 -6.46 -21.14 1.32
CA LYS A 124 -6.55 -20.79 -0.11
C LYS A 124 -5.25 -21.11 -0.86
N GLY A 125 -4.10 -20.95 -0.21
CA GLY A 125 -2.80 -21.37 -0.74
C GLY A 125 -2.78 -22.88 -1.00
N PHE A 126 -3.19 -23.68 -0.01
CA PHE A 126 -3.34 -25.14 -0.17
C PHE A 126 -4.32 -25.54 -1.28
N GLU A 127 -5.50 -24.92 -1.34
CA GLU A 127 -6.52 -25.20 -2.35
C GLU A 127 -6.06 -24.87 -3.76
N LYS A 128 -5.22 -23.83 -3.91
CA LYS A 128 -4.60 -23.45 -5.17
C LYS A 128 -3.41 -24.34 -5.53
N SER A 129 -2.68 -24.87 -4.53
CA SER A 129 -1.56 -25.78 -4.74
C SER A 129 -1.99 -27.22 -5.07
N LYS A 130 -3.10 -27.39 -5.82
CA LYS A 130 -3.53 -28.68 -6.40
C LYS A 130 -2.46 -29.38 -7.23
N ASP A 131 -1.32 -28.73 -7.49
CA ASP A 131 -0.11 -29.31 -8.08
C ASP A 131 0.66 -30.27 -7.16
N PHE A 132 0.15 -30.57 -5.96
CA PHE A 132 0.78 -31.54 -5.05
C PHE A 132 0.34 -33.00 -5.27
N ASP A 133 0.16 -33.37 -6.54
CA ASP A 133 -0.11 -34.74 -6.99
C ASP A 133 1.00 -35.72 -6.56
N ILE A 134 2.25 -35.25 -6.45
CA ILE A 134 3.42 -36.10 -6.16
C ILE A 134 3.33 -36.75 -4.77
N CYS A 135 2.84 -36.04 -3.76
CA CYS A 135 2.70 -36.62 -2.42
C CYS A 135 1.48 -37.50 -2.31
N ASP A 136 0.36 -37.10 -2.90
CA ASP A 136 -0.86 -37.91 -2.86
C ASP A 136 -0.60 -39.24 -3.61
N GLU A 137 0.04 -39.19 -4.77
CA GLU A 137 0.49 -40.38 -5.52
C GLU A 137 1.48 -41.24 -4.69
N TYR A 138 2.44 -40.63 -3.99
CA TYR A 138 3.32 -41.36 -3.07
C TYR A 138 2.57 -42.02 -1.90
N PHE A 139 1.65 -41.30 -1.26
CA PHE A 139 0.86 -41.85 -0.15
C PHE A 139 0.02 -43.04 -0.60
N PHE A 140 -0.65 -42.95 -1.75
CA PHE A 140 -1.44 -44.06 -2.29
C PHE A 140 -0.57 -45.25 -2.72
N THR A 141 0.57 -45.01 -3.38
CA THR A 141 1.46 -46.09 -3.84
C THR A 141 2.25 -46.74 -2.71
N ALA A 142 2.70 -45.97 -1.71
CA ALA A 142 3.35 -46.51 -0.52
C ALA A 142 2.36 -47.30 0.34
N TYR A 143 1.11 -46.83 0.46
CA TYR A 143 0.06 -47.57 1.17
C TYR A 143 -0.33 -48.87 0.46
N ASP A 144 -0.48 -48.86 -0.88
CA ASP A 144 -0.70 -50.10 -1.64
C ASP A 144 0.46 -51.08 -1.50
N ALA A 145 1.72 -50.60 -1.53
CA ALA A 145 2.89 -51.43 -1.32
C ALA A 145 2.93 -52.03 0.09
N PHE A 146 2.57 -51.25 1.12
CA PHE A 146 2.43 -51.74 2.48
C PHE A 146 1.35 -52.83 2.59
N MET A 147 0.15 -52.58 2.05
CA MET A 147 -0.98 -53.52 2.08
C MET A 147 -0.71 -54.80 1.27
N THR A 148 0.16 -54.74 0.25
CA THR A 148 0.54 -55.87 -0.60
C THR A 148 1.90 -56.49 -0.22
N SER A 149 2.50 -56.06 0.89
CA SER A 149 3.83 -56.51 1.37
C SER A 149 4.96 -56.36 0.33
N LYS A 150 4.87 -55.37 -0.55
CA LYS A 150 5.94 -54.99 -1.48
C LYS A 150 6.93 -54.06 -0.79
N PRO A 151 8.22 -54.07 -1.19
CA PRO A 151 9.23 -53.18 -0.63
C PRO A 151 8.91 -51.70 -0.96
N VAL A 152 8.96 -50.84 0.04
CA VAL A 152 8.60 -49.41 -0.04
C VAL A 152 9.82 -48.54 -0.43
N GLU A 153 11.03 -48.99 -0.12
CA GLU A 153 12.31 -48.34 -0.41
C GLU A 153 12.45 -47.81 -1.85
N PRO A 154 12.17 -48.59 -2.90
CA PRO A 154 12.27 -48.08 -4.28
C PRO A 154 11.23 -47.00 -4.61
N ILE A 155 10.06 -47.04 -3.97
CA ILE A 155 9.00 -46.03 -4.13
C ILE A 155 9.44 -44.72 -3.45
N ARG A 156 10.02 -44.83 -2.24
CA ARG A 156 10.59 -43.70 -1.50
C ARG A 156 11.75 -43.04 -2.24
N GLU A 157 12.64 -43.83 -2.84
CA GLU A 157 13.78 -43.28 -3.61
C GLU A 157 13.32 -42.55 -4.87
N LYS A 158 12.30 -43.08 -5.56
CA LYS A 158 11.67 -42.40 -6.71
C LYS A 158 11.03 -41.07 -6.29
N PHE A 159 10.24 -41.08 -5.21
CA PHE A 159 9.60 -39.89 -4.68
C PHE A 159 10.62 -38.82 -4.29
N ASN A 160 11.70 -39.18 -3.59
CA ASN A 160 12.74 -38.23 -3.19
C ASN A 160 13.40 -37.55 -4.41
N LYS A 161 13.67 -38.31 -5.48
CA LYS A 161 14.23 -37.75 -6.72
C LYS A 161 13.26 -36.78 -7.40
N GLU A 162 11.98 -37.13 -7.49
CA GLU A 162 10.96 -36.25 -8.08
C GLU A 162 10.74 -34.99 -7.23
N LEU A 163 10.77 -35.14 -5.91
CA LEU A 163 10.68 -34.03 -4.96
C LEU A 163 11.88 -33.07 -5.10
N ASP A 164 13.10 -33.59 -5.21
CA ASP A 164 14.31 -32.76 -5.41
C ASP A 164 14.24 -31.96 -6.72
N VAL A 165 13.81 -32.60 -7.81
CA VAL A 165 13.62 -31.92 -9.11
C VAL A 165 12.56 -30.83 -9.02
N TRP A 166 11.45 -31.10 -8.34
CA TRP A 166 10.38 -30.13 -8.15
C TRP A 166 10.83 -28.95 -7.26
N ILE A 167 11.58 -29.22 -6.18
CA ILE A 167 12.16 -28.20 -5.30
C ILE A 167 13.09 -27.28 -6.10
N ASP A 168 13.98 -27.84 -6.92
CA ASP A 168 14.93 -27.05 -7.70
C ASP A 168 14.25 -26.21 -8.79
N LYS A 169 13.21 -26.75 -9.43
CA LYS A 169 12.39 -25.99 -10.38
C LYS A 169 11.74 -24.78 -9.71
N ASN A 170 11.13 -24.98 -8.54
CA ASN A 170 10.46 -23.90 -7.80
C ASN A 170 11.43 -22.88 -7.21
N LYS A 171 12.63 -23.29 -6.77
CA LYS A 171 13.69 -22.36 -6.36
C LYS A 171 14.09 -21.45 -7.52
N LYS A 172 14.30 -21.99 -8.72
CA LYS A 172 14.64 -21.20 -9.91
C LYS A 172 13.54 -20.20 -10.27
N ASN A 173 12.27 -20.63 -10.22
CA ASN A 173 11.14 -19.72 -10.43
C ASN A 173 11.11 -18.59 -9.38
N CYS A 174 11.32 -18.91 -8.10
CA CYS A 174 11.42 -17.90 -7.04
C CYS A 174 12.55 -16.89 -7.29
N GLU A 175 13.71 -17.34 -7.75
CA GLU A 175 14.84 -16.47 -8.07
C GLU A 175 14.53 -15.53 -9.24
N GLU A 176 13.83 -16.03 -10.26
CA GLU A 176 13.44 -15.23 -11.42
C GLU A 176 12.43 -14.13 -11.03
N VAL A 177 11.39 -14.49 -10.28
CA VAL A 177 10.42 -13.52 -9.75
C VAL A 177 11.11 -12.47 -8.88
N ARG A 178 12.08 -12.87 -8.04
CA ARG A 178 12.88 -11.92 -7.24
C ARG A 178 13.67 -10.94 -8.10
N LYS A 179 14.23 -11.38 -9.23
CA LYS A 179 14.94 -10.48 -10.17
C LYS A 179 13.98 -9.47 -10.79
N GLN A 180 12.80 -9.91 -11.23
CA GLN A 180 11.78 -9.02 -11.79
C GLN A 180 11.31 -7.96 -10.78
N ILE A 181 11.13 -8.33 -9.51
CA ILE A 181 10.83 -7.36 -8.45
C ILE A 181 11.95 -6.33 -8.30
N LYS A 182 13.21 -6.76 -8.40
CA LYS A 182 14.35 -5.86 -8.26
C LYS A 182 14.40 -4.86 -9.42
N SER A 183 14.17 -5.30 -10.66
CA SER A 183 14.15 -4.40 -11.82
C SER A 183 12.98 -3.41 -11.74
N LEU A 184 11.77 -3.86 -11.40
CA LEU A 184 10.61 -2.98 -11.23
C LEU A 184 10.80 -1.94 -10.12
N LYS A 185 11.46 -2.32 -9.01
CA LYS A 185 11.80 -1.37 -7.94
C LYS A 185 12.79 -0.29 -8.40
N GLU A 186 13.72 -0.64 -9.28
CA GLU A 186 14.69 0.30 -9.86
C GLU A 186 13.98 1.28 -10.80
N ILE A 187 13.16 0.78 -11.72
CA ILE A 187 12.34 1.57 -12.65
C ILE A 187 11.45 2.56 -11.88
N LYS A 188 10.77 2.09 -10.81
CA LYS A 188 9.94 2.94 -9.95
C LYS A 188 10.74 4.06 -9.27
N ARG A 189 12.00 3.83 -8.91
CA ARG A 189 12.85 4.88 -8.33
C ARG A 189 13.23 5.92 -9.36
N GLU A 190 13.61 5.51 -10.56
CA GLU A 190 14.00 6.41 -11.65
C GLU A 190 12.84 7.32 -12.07
N LEU A 191 11.66 6.73 -12.34
CA LEU A 191 10.44 7.48 -12.65
C LEU A 191 10.07 8.50 -11.57
N LYS A 192 10.24 8.15 -10.29
CA LYS A 192 9.97 9.07 -9.18
C LYS A 192 10.98 10.22 -9.13
N LYS A 193 12.24 9.97 -9.47
CA LYS A 193 13.30 10.99 -9.47
C LYS A 193 13.11 11.99 -10.62
N ASP A 194 12.81 11.51 -11.81
CA ASP A 194 12.64 12.35 -12.99
C ASP A 194 11.41 13.26 -12.87
N LYS A 195 10.27 12.71 -12.40
CA LYS A 195 9.06 13.52 -12.17
C LYS A 195 9.26 14.60 -11.09
N ILE A 196 9.95 14.29 -9.99
CA ILE A 196 10.27 15.29 -8.96
C ILE A 196 11.19 16.39 -9.53
N SER A 197 12.13 16.03 -10.41
CA SER A 197 13.01 17.00 -11.05
C SER A 197 12.24 17.97 -11.95
N ILE A 198 11.28 17.46 -12.74
CA ILE A 198 10.45 18.29 -13.63
C ILE A 198 9.56 19.23 -12.81
N VAL A 199 8.85 18.70 -11.81
CA VAL A 199 7.96 19.51 -10.94
C VAL A 199 8.72 20.61 -10.20
N ASN A 200 9.93 20.31 -9.71
CA ASN A 200 10.75 21.33 -9.06
C ASN A 200 11.22 22.42 -10.04
N ALA A 201 11.54 22.06 -11.29
CA ALA A 201 11.93 23.03 -12.29
C ALA A 201 10.77 23.97 -12.67
N ASP A 202 9.56 23.43 -12.82
CA ASP A 202 8.37 24.24 -13.13
C ASP A 202 7.94 25.10 -11.94
N LEU A 203 8.06 24.61 -10.70
CA LEU A 203 7.83 25.40 -9.49
C LEU A 203 8.74 26.65 -9.44
N ILE A 204 10.02 26.48 -9.78
CA ILE A 204 10.99 27.59 -9.83
C ILE A 204 10.59 28.63 -10.90
N LYS A 205 10.12 28.19 -12.08
CA LYS A 205 9.66 29.12 -13.12
C LYS A 205 8.44 29.92 -12.66
N VAL A 206 7.44 29.26 -12.08
CA VAL A 206 6.24 29.95 -11.57
C VAL A 206 6.60 30.95 -10.46
N GLU A 207 7.53 30.60 -9.57
CA GLU A 207 7.99 31.51 -8.51
C GLU A 207 8.68 32.77 -9.09
N GLN A 208 9.45 32.62 -10.17
CA GLN A 208 10.09 33.74 -10.86
C GLN A 208 9.07 34.65 -11.57
N GLU A 209 8.07 34.05 -12.24
CA GLU A 209 6.99 34.77 -12.91
C GLU A 209 6.19 35.60 -11.90
N LEU A 210 5.78 34.99 -10.78
CA LEU A 210 5.04 35.67 -9.71
C LEU A 210 5.83 36.83 -9.09
N LYS A 211 7.14 36.66 -8.86
CA LYS A 211 8.00 37.76 -8.36
C LYS A 211 8.04 38.94 -9.32
N THR A 212 8.07 38.64 -10.63
CA THR A 212 8.11 39.67 -11.67
C THR A 212 6.79 40.44 -11.72
N GLN A 213 5.66 39.72 -11.67
CA GLN A 213 4.33 40.32 -11.62
C GLN A 213 4.13 41.16 -10.35
N LEU A 214 4.57 40.66 -9.19
CA LEU A 214 4.50 41.42 -7.92
C LEU A 214 5.27 42.75 -8.01
N GLY A 215 6.43 42.75 -8.66
CA GLY A 215 7.20 43.98 -8.91
C GLY A 215 6.43 44.99 -9.76
N GLN A 216 5.74 44.53 -10.81
CA GLN A 216 4.89 45.40 -11.64
C GLN A 216 3.71 45.98 -10.85
N PHE A 217 3.10 45.20 -9.96
CA PHE A 217 2.02 45.70 -9.10
C PHE A 217 2.49 46.79 -8.14
N TYR A 218 3.67 46.65 -7.51
CA TYR A 218 4.23 47.69 -6.66
C TYR A 218 4.49 49.00 -7.42
N GLU A 219 4.98 48.91 -8.66
CA GLU A 219 5.20 50.09 -9.50
C GLU A 219 3.87 50.80 -9.85
N ILE A 220 2.80 50.03 -10.13
CA ILE A 220 1.47 50.58 -10.35
C ILE A 220 0.91 51.21 -9.07
N GLU A 221 1.08 50.56 -7.92
CA GLU A 221 0.60 51.06 -6.63
C GLU A 221 1.24 52.40 -6.27
N GLU A 222 2.56 52.56 -6.48
CA GLU A 222 3.22 53.86 -6.32
C GLU A 222 2.63 54.92 -7.25
N ARG A 223 2.39 54.58 -8.51
CA ARG A 223 1.81 55.52 -9.48
C ARG A 223 0.38 55.94 -9.11
N CYS A 224 -0.42 55.02 -8.58
CA CYS A 224 -1.75 55.32 -8.06
C CYS A 224 -1.69 56.29 -6.87
N LYS A 225 -0.77 56.07 -5.91
CA LYS A 225 -0.56 56.99 -4.78
C LYS A 225 -0.18 58.40 -5.24
N ILE A 226 0.71 58.51 -6.23
CA ILE A 226 1.09 59.80 -6.82
C ILE A 226 -0.12 60.47 -7.48
N PHE A 227 -0.95 59.70 -8.20
CA PHE A 227 -2.14 60.22 -8.86
C PHE A 227 -3.21 60.69 -7.86
N GLU A 228 -3.45 59.94 -6.79
CA GLU A 228 -4.37 60.32 -5.71
C GLU A 228 -3.94 61.62 -5.04
N ALA A 229 -2.65 61.78 -4.75
CA ALA A 229 -2.12 63.03 -4.20
C ALA A 229 -2.40 64.22 -5.14
N LYS A 230 -2.13 64.06 -6.44
CA LYS A 230 -2.40 65.10 -7.46
C LYS A 230 -3.89 65.42 -7.59
N TYR A 231 -4.75 64.40 -7.52
CA TYR A 231 -6.20 64.59 -7.58
C TYR A 231 -6.72 65.33 -6.35
N SER A 232 -6.19 65.01 -5.16
CA SER A 232 -6.49 65.74 -3.93
C SER A 232 -6.06 67.20 -4.03
N ASP A 233 -4.87 67.49 -4.56
CA ASP A 233 -4.40 68.86 -4.79
C ASP A 233 -5.33 69.63 -5.74
N PHE A 234 -5.80 68.97 -6.80
CA PHE A 234 -6.75 69.54 -7.75
C PHE A 234 -8.14 69.79 -7.13
N GLN A 235 -8.65 68.86 -6.33
CA GLN A 235 -9.91 69.05 -5.60
C GLN A 235 -9.82 70.23 -4.61
N ASN A 236 -8.73 70.32 -3.86
CA ASN A 236 -8.46 71.45 -2.97
C ASN A 236 -8.41 72.79 -3.73
N LEU A 237 -7.86 72.78 -4.95
CA LEU A 237 -7.83 73.95 -5.82
C LEU A 237 -9.25 74.35 -6.25
N ILE A 238 -10.07 73.40 -6.69
CA ILE A 238 -11.48 73.64 -7.06
C ILE A 238 -12.27 74.19 -5.87
N GLU A 239 -12.17 73.57 -4.69
CA GLU A 239 -12.89 74.01 -3.48
C GLU A 239 -12.50 75.43 -3.05
N LYS A 240 -11.25 75.84 -3.28
CA LYS A 240 -10.78 77.20 -3.00
C LYS A 240 -11.42 78.26 -3.90
N TYR A 241 -11.69 77.93 -5.17
CA TYR A 241 -12.21 78.88 -6.15
C TYR A 241 -13.74 78.82 -6.34
N LEU A 242 -14.39 77.72 -5.95
CA LEU A 242 -15.85 77.56 -6.00
C LEU A 242 -16.66 78.66 -5.28
N PRO A 243 -16.22 79.19 -4.11
CA PRO A 243 -16.96 80.23 -3.39
C PRO A 243 -16.93 81.62 -4.06
N GLN A 244 -16.06 81.83 -5.06
CA GLN A 244 -15.84 83.15 -5.68
C GLN A 244 -16.74 83.42 -6.91
N GLY A 245 -17.65 82.49 -7.25
CA GLY A 245 -18.52 82.58 -8.42
C GLY A 245 -17.87 82.02 -9.70
N ILE A 246 -18.70 81.60 -10.66
CA ILE A 246 -18.27 80.93 -11.89
C ILE A 246 -17.20 81.79 -12.60
N PRO A 247 -15.98 81.29 -12.85
CA PRO A 247 -14.92 82.08 -13.45
C PRO A 247 -15.29 82.47 -14.89
N THR A 248 -15.08 83.72 -15.28
CA THR A 248 -15.18 84.16 -16.68
C THR A 248 -14.19 83.40 -17.56
N ALA A 249 -14.49 83.29 -18.86
CA ALA A 249 -13.73 82.49 -19.84
C ALA A 249 -12.20 82.73 -19.83
N GLU A 250 -11.76 83.92 -19.43
CA GLU A 250 -10.35 84.30 -19.29
C GLU A 250 -9.65 83.58 -18.11
N ALA A 251 -10.35 83.32 -17.01
CA ALA A 251 -9.79 82.55 -15.88
C ALA A 251 -9.71 81.05 -16.19
N ILE A 252 -10.65 80.52 -16.98
CA ILE A 252 -10.60 79.14 -17.49
C ILE A 252 -9.42 78.97 -18.46
N GLN A 253 -9.11 79.99 -19.27
CA GLN A 253 -7.98 79.96 -20.20
C GLN A 253 -6.62 79.98 -19.49
N VAL A 254 -6.45 80.79 -18.43
CA VAL A 254 -5.25 80.75 -17.58
C VAL A 254 -5.12 79.40 -16.84
N MET A 255 -6.23 78.84 -16.35
CA MET A 255 -6.25 77.49 -15.76
C MET A 255 -5.89 76.40 -16.78
N TRP A 256 -6.29 76.54 -18.04
CA TRP A 256 -5.99 75.58 -19.10
C TRP A 256 -4.53 75.68 -19.55
N GLU A 257 -3.95 76.90 -19.58
CA GLU A 257 -2.54 77.14 -19.90
C GLU A 257 -1.59 76.63 -18.79
N ASP A 258 -1.95 76.79 -17.51
CA ASP A 258 -1.20 76.20 -16.39
C ASP A 258 -1.31 74.66 -16.33
N TYR A 259 -2.45 74.10 -16.78
CA TYR A 259 -2.65 72.64 -16.88
C TYR A 259 -1.93 72.04 -18.11
N LEU A 260 -1.88 72.76 -19.24
CA LEU A 260 -1.16 72.33 -20.46
C LEU A 260 0.35 72.24 -20.26
N ILE A 261 0.94 73.01 -19.35
CA ILE A 261 2.36 72.90 -18.99
C ILE A 261 2.64 71.60 -18.21
N ALA A 262 1.63 71.02 -17.55
CA ALA A 262 1.71 69.74 -16.85
C ALA A 262 1.29 68.53 -17.72
N GLU A 263 0.60 68.75 -18.84
CA GLU A 263 0.18 67.72 -19.80
C GLU A 263 1.01 67.75 -21.09
N SER A 264 2.05 66.94 -21.17
CA SER A 264 2.71 66.62 -22.45
C SER A 264 2.52 65.18 -22.93
N ASP A 265 1.60 64.39 -22.35
CA ASP A 265 1.50 62.96 -22.72
C ASP A 265 0.07 62.38 -22.78
N THR A 266 -0.99 63.19 -22.79
CA THR A 266 -2.38 62.67 -22.77
C THR A 266 -2.75 61.83 -24.02
N PRO A 267 -2.31 62.16 -25.27
CA PRO A 267 -2.55 61.30 -26.43
C PRO A 267 -1.72 60.00 -26.44
N SER A 268 -0.53 60.02 -25.81
CA SER A 268 0.35 58.86 -25.63
C SER A 268 -0.23 57.88 -24.60
N VAL A 269 -0.87 58.40 -23.55
CA VAL A 269 -1.56 57.61 -22.53
C VAL A 269 -2.78 56.89 -23.11
N ILE A 270 -3.65 57.56 -23.89
CA ILE A 270 -4.83 56.89 -24.49
C ILE A 270 -4.38 55.77 -25.43
N LYS A 271 -3.40 56.03 -26.31
CA LYS A 271 -2.86 55.02 -27.23
C LYS A 271 -2.23 53.83 -26.51
N LYS A 272 -1.50 54.07 -25.42
CA LYS A 272 -0.93 52.99 -24.58
C LYS A 272 -2.01 52.25 -23.77
N THR A 273 -3.09 52.91 -23.39
CA THR A 273 -4.20 52.28 -22.67
C THR A 273 -4.98 51.35 -23.60
N GLU A 274 -5.19 51.75 -24.86
CA GLU A 274 -5.75 50.88 -25.91
C GLU A 274 -4.83 49.69 -26.23
N GLU A 275 -3.51 49.90 -26.30
CA GLU A 275 -2.53 48.80 -26.43
C GLU A 275 -2.57 47.84 -25.22
N ILE A 276 -2.76 48.35 -24.00
CA ILE A 276 -2.89 47.54 -22.78
C ILE A 276 -4.21 46.79 -22.76
N ILE A 277 -5.33 47.38 -23.19
CA ILE A 277 -6.62 46.71 -23.30
C ILE A 277 -6.53 45.58 -24.33
N GLU A 278 -5.87 45.80 -25.47
CA GLU A 278 -5.65 44.77 -26.49
C GLU A 278 -4.69 43.67 -25.99
N LYS A 279 -3.70 44.02 -25.16
CA LYS A 279 -2.79 43.04 -24.51
C LYS A 279 -3.51 42.23 -23.44
N ASN A 280 -4.38 42.86 -22.65
CA ASN A 280 -5.25 42.19 -21.67
C ASN A 280 -6.26 41.27 -22.36
N ARG A 281 -6.81 41.68 -23.51
CA ARG A 281 -7.69 40.82 -24.34
C ARG A 281 -6.96 39.58 -24.85
N LYS A 282 -5.71 39.74 -25.31
CA LYS A 282 -4.84 38.61 -25.70
C LYS A 282 -4.45 37.74 -24.49
N MET A 283 -4.27 38.33 -23.33
CA MET A 283 -3.96 37.63 -22.09
C MET A 283 -5.17 36.88 -21.54
N GLN A 284 -6.39 37.38 -21.70
CA GLN A 284 -7.63 36.65 -21.42
C GLN A 284 -7.84 35.50 -22.41
N GLN A 285 -7.56 35.68 -23.71
CA GLN A 285 -7.54 34.57 -24.66
C GLN A 285 -6.44 33.53 -24.38
N PHE A 286 -5.30 33.95 -23.81
CA PHE A 286 -4.23 33.05 -23.37
C PHE A 286 -4.62 32.32 -22.08
N VAL A 287 -5.28 32.99 -21.13
CA VAL A 287 -5.83 32.37 -19.90
C VAL A 287 -6.95 31.39 -20.24
N ASP A 288 -7.83 31.70 -21.19
CA ASP A 288 -8.86 30.78 -21.69
C ASP A 288 -8.24 29.60 -22.47
N GLY A 289 -7.13 29.82 -23.19
CA GLY A 289 -6.33 28.74 -23.80
C GLY A 289 -5.53 27.93 -22.78
N ASP A 290 -5.14 28.54 -21.66
CA ASP A 290 -4.47 27.89 -20.53
C ASP A 290 -5.49 27.12 -19.68
N GLU A 291 -6.80 27.41 -19.74
CA GLU A 291 -7.84 26.52 -19.20
C GLU A 291 -7.93 25.21 -20.00
N GLU A 292 -7.74 25.24 -21.32
CA GLU A 292 -7.67 24.04 -22.18
C GLU A 292 -6.36 23.27 -21.93
N ALA A 293 -5.21 23.96 -21.80
CA ALA A 293 -3.95 23.34 -21.38
C ALA A 293 -4.01 22.80 -19.93
N THR A 294 -4.69 23.50 -19.03
CA THR A 294 -4.94 23.04 -17.64
C THR A 294 -5.91 21.86 -17.64
N ALA A 295 -6.86 21.78 -18.58
CA ALA A 295 -7.74 20.63 -18.76
C ALA A 295 -6.98 19.43 -19.31
N ASP A 296 -6.06 19.62 -20.25
CA ASP A 296 -5.16 18.57 -20.74
C ASP A 296 -4.17 18.13 -19.64
N TYR A 297 -3.57 19.04 -18.88
CA TYR A 297 -2.77 18.69 -17.71
C TYR A 297 -3.56 17.93 -16.64
N LYS A 298 -4.83 18.28 -16.42
CA LYS A 298 -5.72 17.54 -15.52
C LYS A 298 -6.04 16.16 -16.09
N ARG A 299 -6.24 16.03 -17.41
CA ARG A 299 -6.47 14.74 -18.09
C ARG A 299 -5.22 13.86 -17.98
N ASP A 300 -4.03 14.39 -18.24
CA ASP A 300 -2.75 13.68 -18.07
C ASP A 300 -2.49 13.29 -16.61
N LEU A 301 -2.90 14.13 -15.65
CA LEU A 301 -2.85 13.81 -14.22
C LEU A 301 -3.80 12.66 -13.86
N ILE A 302 -5.00 12.64 -14.44
CA ILE A 302 -5.98 11.57 -14.26
C ILE A 302 -5.46 10.28 -14.89
N GLU A 303 -4.97 10.30 -16.13
CA GLU A 303 -4.37 9.13 -16.79
C GLU A 303 -3.15 8.61 -16.01
N MET A 304 -2.29 9.49 -15.50
CA MET A 304 -1.19 9.08 -14.63
C MET A 304 -1.67 8.51 -13.29
N GLN A 305 -2.76 9.03 -12.73
CA GLN A 305 -3.35 8.47 -11.51
C GLN A 305 -3.93 7.07 -11.79
N GLU A 306 -4.57 6.87 -12.94
CA GLU A 306 -5.08 5.57 -13.37
C GLU A 306 -3.95 4.55 -13.60
N GLU A 307 -2.86 4.93 -14.29
CA GLU A 307 -1.66 4.07 -14.42
C GLU A 307 -1.04 3.72 -13.07
N ILE A 308 -0.95 4.69 -12.16
CA ILE A 308 -0.43 4.45 -10.80
C ILE A 308 -1.35 3.49 -10.05
N GLU A 309 -2.67 3.65 -10.15
CA GLU A 309 -3.65 2.75 -9.55
C GLU A 309 -3.57 1.33 -10.14
N ASP A 310 -3.36 1.20 -11.45
CA ASP A 310 -3.17 -0.10 -12.10
C ASP A 310 -1.87 -0.78 -11.64
N ILE A 311 -0.77 -0.02 -11.53
CA ILE A 311 0.48 -0.53 -10.94
C ILE A 311 0.27 -0.91 -9.47
N PHE A 312 -0.56 -0.19 -8.71
CA PHE A 312 -0.89 -0.56 -7.34
C PHE A 312 -1.74 -1.84 -7.29
N ARG A 313 -2.74 -1.99 -8.18
CA ARG A 313 -3.55 -3.20 -8.33
C ARG A 313 -2.68 -4.41 -8.67
N GLU A 314 -1.76 -4.26 -9.62
CA GLU A 314 -0.84 -5.31 -10.04
C GLU A 314 0.15 -5.67 -8.92
N ASN A 315 0.64 -4.69 -8.16
CA ASN A 315 1.46 -4.96 -6.97
C ASN A 315 0.67 -5.67 -5.86
N GLU A 316 -0.59 -5.31 -5.63
CA GLU A 316 -1.44 -6.05 -4.68
C GLU A 316 -1.62 -7.50 -5.14
N HIS A 317 -1.87 -7.73 -6.43
CA HIS A 317 -1.98 -9.07 -7.00
C HIS A 317 -0.71 -9.90 -6.80
N LEU A 318 0.46 -9.35 -7.15
CA LEU A 318 1.75 -10.02 -6.96
C LEU A 318 2.09 -10.27 -5.49
N GLN A 319 1.74 -9.36 -4.58
CA GLN A 319 1.89 -9.61 -3.14
C GLN A 319 0.97 -10.72 -2.65
N GLU A 320 -0.24 -10.82 -3.18
CA GLU A 320 -1.17 -11.89 -2.85
C GLU A 320 -0.70 -13.24 -3.41
N GLU A 321 -0.06 -13.27 -4.58
CA GLU A 321 0.63 -14.46 -5.10
C GLU A 321 1.81 -14.89 -4.24
N ILE A 322 2.69 -13.97 -3.85
CA ILE A 322 3.82 -14.27 -2.94
C ILE A 322 3.29 -14.85 -1.63
N LYS A 323 2.25 -14.22 -1.08
CA LYS A 323 1.64 -14.69 0.17
C LYS A 323 1.11 -16.12 0.03
N ASN A 324 0.44 -16.45 -1.08
CA ASN A 324 -0.02 -17.81 -1.34
C ASN A 324 1.17 -18.80 -1.43
N VAL A 325 2.27 -18.39 -2.08
CA VAL A 325 3.47 -19.23 -2.20
C VAL A 325 4.15 -19.44 -0.84
N GLU A 326 4.29 -18.40 -0.03
CA GLU A 326 4.85 -18.47 1.33
C GLU A 326 4.00 -19.36 2.24
N GLU A 327 2.68 -19.24 2.16
CA GLU A 327 1.74 -20.10 2.87
C GLU A 327 1.85 -21.56 2.44
N THR A 328 2.00 -21.81 1.13
CA THR A 328 2.22 -23.15 0.59
C THR A 328 3.56 -23.74 1.04
N LEU A 329 4.64 -22.96 1.05
CA LEU A 329 5.94 -23.38 1.56
C LEU A 329 5.89 -23.70 3.05
N HIS A 330 5.14 -22.89 3.80
CA HIS A 330 5.05 -23.05 5.24
C HIS A 330 4.28 -24.34 5.61
N SER A 331 3.12 -24.52 4.99
CA SER A 331 2.35 -25.76 4.94
C SER A 331 3.21 -27.03 4.72
N PHE A 332 4.16 -26.92 3.80
CA PHE A 332 5.00 -28.01 3.40
C PHE A 332 6.02 -28.38 4.47
N ARG A 333 6.66 -27.36 5.04
CA ARG A 333 7.65 -27.50 6.11
C ARG A 333 7.05 -28.25 7.31
N LEU A 334 5.83 -27.90 7.66
CA LEU A 334 5.00 -28.59 8.65
C LEU A 334 4.84 -30.09 8.39
N LYS A 335 4.43 -30.44 7.17
CA LYS A 335 4.20 -31.84 6.78
C LYS A 335 5.50 -32.63 6.85
N ILE A 336 6.62 -32.03 6.44
CA ILE A 336 7.96 -32.63 6.60
C ILE A 336 8.31 -32.87 8.07
N GLU A 337 8.00 -31.93 8.97
CA GLU A 337 8.27 -32.12 10.41
C GLU A 337 7.38 -33.20 11.04
N LEU A 338 6.11 -33.31 10.61
CA LEU A 338 5.21 -34.39 11.01
C LEU A 338 5.72 -35.76 10.56
N ILE A 339 6.19 -35.88 9.32
CA ILE A 339 6.77 -37.13 8.80
C ILE A 339 7.99 -37.54 9.64
N LYS A 340 8.91 -36.61 9.90
CA LYS A 340 10.09 -36.87 10.74
C LYS A 340 9.73 -37.28 12.16
N PHE A 341 8.65 -36.74 12.71
CA PHE A 341 8.15 -37.13 14.02
C PHE A 341 7.65 -38.58 14.03
N PHE A 342 6.86 -38.98 13.03
CA PHE A 342 6.34 -40.35 12.93
C PHE A 342 7.44 -41.37 12.62
N GLU A 343 8.41 -41.05 11.76
CA GLU A 343 9.58 -41.90 11.50
C GLU A 343 10.35 -42.19 12.80
N LYS A 344 10.55 -41.16 13.63
CA LYS A 344 11.24 -41.31 14.92
C LYS A 344 10.45 -42.12 15.95
N GLU A 345 9.13 -42.06 15.93
CA GLU A 345 8.30 -42.89 16.83
C GLU A 345 8.22 -44.34 16.34
N ALA A 346 8.25 -44.58 15.01
CA ALA A 346 8.32 -45.91 14.43
C ALA A 346 9.65 -46.61 14.80
N GLU A 347 10.80 -45.94 14.65
CA GLU A 347 12.12 -46.47 15.05
C GLU A 347 12.16 -46.89 16.53
N LYS A 348 11.61 -46.06 17.43
CA LYS A 348 11.51 -46.40 18.87
C LYS A 348 10.61 -47.60 19.15
N SER A 349 9.58 -47.81 18.32
CA SER A 349 8.67 -48.94 18.47
C SER A 349 9.32 -50.24 17.99
N GLU A 350 10.13 -50.18 16.93
CA GLU A 350 10.92 -51.31 16.43
C GLU A 350 12.02 -51.70 17.42
N GLU A 351 12.74 -50.74 18.01
CA GLU A 351 13.73 -51.00 19.07
C GLU A 351 13.11 -51.72 20.29
N LYS A 352 11.89 -51.32 20.69
CA LYS A 352 11.15 -52.00 21.79
C LYS A 352 10.70 -53.41 21.44
N ILE A 353 10.38 -53.68 20.17
CA ILE A 353 9.99 -55.02 19.71
C ILE A 353 11.24 -55.92 19.65
N GLU A 354 12.38 -55.41 19.19
CA GLU A 354 13.66 -56.13 19.22
C GLU A 354 14.18 -56.40 20.64
N GLU A 355 13.97 -55.49 21.59
CA GLU A 355 14.30 -55.72 23.01
C GLU A 355 13.40 -56.79 23.63
N ASN A 356 12.10 -56.81 23.34
CA ASN A 356 11.19 -57.84 23.86
C ASN A 356 11.47 -59.22 23.25
N ASN A 357 11.86 -59.30 21.98
CA ASN A 357 12.21 -60.57 21.31
C ASN A 357 13.60 -61.12 21.71
N LYS A 358 14.40 -60.38 22.49
CA LYS A 358 15.67 -60.86 23.06
C LYS A 358 15.53 -61.39 24.50
N VAL A 359 14.35 -61.30 25.10
CA VAL A 359 14.06 -61.69 26.49
C VAL A 359 13.20 -62.97 26.57
N GLU A 360 12.67 -63.47 25.44
CA GLU A 360 12.25 -64.87 25.26
C GLU A 360 13.41 -65.72 24.74
#